data_AF-A0A177D559-F1
#
_entry.id   AF-A0A177D559-F1
#
_cell.length_a   1.000
_cell.length_b   1.000
_cell.length_c   1.000
_cell.angle_alpha   90.00
_cell.angle_beta   90.00
_cell.angle_gamma   90.00
#
_symmetry.space_group_name_H-M   'P 1'
#
loop_
_entity.id
_entity.type
_entity.pdbx_description
1 polymer ?
#
loop_
_entity_poly.entity_id
_entity_poly.type
_entity_poly.pdbx_seq_one_letter_code
_entity_poly.pdbx_strand_id
1 'polypeptide(L)'
;MLLFYEDEPGSTETSQASFEWSDFNLIPSIDPLLQYAGHASTPHLAINHPSSWTYCGPLLQPDEATLPPSFHAWADLTFSSPSTIISHLLPLLSWLQAFLIEAKVHDYWLTIRCTAPTHEYDKPCWHTDENFFVYDSEAPGLGFSPTSKERCWKLCTTLLGPGTLFLKDNETALRVMRETKKNEKEKIGLHACTSIRCIGCSTYTEIVRDSLVGSLQDMEVESPAVGEVAYFRVGGEEGAVHSEPRCDTDRIFINIIPGTEDDLRRLMQRFGMEYPRAWCFGMPVGFVKSDEACAFNSARN
;
A
#
# COMPACT_ATOMS: atom_id res chain seq x y z
N MET A 1 -14.25 55.63 42.87
CA MET A 1 -14.84 54.61 43.76
C MET A 1 -15.06 53.36 42.91
N LEU A 2 -14.36 52.25 43.21
CA LEU A 2 -14.46 50.88 42.65
C LEU A 2 -14.04 50.73 41.16
N LEU A 3 -12.92 50.09 40.77
CA LEU A 3 -12.38 48.70 40.89
C LEU A 3 -12.84 47.73 39.76
N PHE A 4 -11.83 47.33 38.94
CA PHE A 4 -11.55 46.08 38.17
C PHE A 4 -12.62 45.33 37.35
N TYR A 5 -12.29 44.95 36.10
CA TYR A 5 -11.88 43.59 35.66
C TYR A 5 -11.54 43.52 34.15
N GLU A 6 -10.51 42.74 33.79
CA GLU A 6 -10.15 42.31 32.42
C GLU A 6 -10.98 41.07 32.01
N ASP A 7 -11.25 40.87 30.71
CA ASP A 7 -11.27 39.54 30.06
C ASP A 7 -11.39 39.62 28.50
N GLU A 8 -10.44 38.91 27.86
CA GLU A 8 -10.44 38.10 26.61
C GLU A 8 -10.82 38.67 25.22
N PRO A 9 -9.97 38.46 24.19
CA PRO A 9 -10.29 38.69 22.78
C PRO A 9 -10.77 37.42 22.04
N GLY A 10 -11.92 37.57 21.37
CA GLY A 10 -12.36 36.92 20.13
C GLY A 10 -11.78 35.55 19.73
N SER A 11 -12.60 34.52 19.88
CA SER A 11 -12.45 33.23 19.20
C SER A 11 -12.62 33.39 17.69
N THR A 12 -11.55 33.16 16.93
CA THR A 12 -11.63 32.84 15.50
C THR A 12 -12.15 31.42 15.32
N GLU A 13 -13.32 31.27 14.70
CA GLU A 13 -13.83 29.99 14.20
C GLU A 13 -12.89 29.45 13.12
N THR A 14 -12.01 28.51 13.50
CA THR A 14 -11.42 27.57 12.54
C THR A 14 -12.46 26.52 12.21
N SER A 15 -12.96 26.53 10.97
CA SER A 15 -13.78 25.44 10.43
C SER A 15 -12.96 24.15 10.47
N GLN A 16 -13.26 23.27 11.41
CA GLN A 16 -12.84 21.88 11.35
C GLN A 16 -13.54 21.25 10.15
N ALA A 17 -12.83 21.07 9.04
CA ALA A 17 -13.23 20.12 8.02
C ALA A 17 -13.14 18.73 8.66
N SER A 18 -14.28 18.19 9.10
CA SER A 18 -14.37 16.80 9.51
C SER A 18 -14.16 15.93 8.29
N PHE A 19 -13.04 15.21 8.23
CA PHE A 19 -12.77 14.21 7.22
C PHE A 19 -13.81 13.08 7.37
N GLU A 20 -14.78 12.98 6.46
CA GLU A 20 -15.72 11.87 6.43
C GLU A 20 -15.00 10.61 5.93
N TRP A 21 -14.89 9.61 6.81
CA TRP A 21 -14.32 8.31 6.50
C TRP A 21 -15.28 7.49 5.63
N SER A 22 -15.35 7.76 4.33
CA SER A 22 -16.01 6.85 3.39
C SER A 22 -15.11 5.63 3.07
N ASP A 23 -15.72 4.56 2.56
CA ASP A 23 -15.06 3.27 2.33
C ASP A 23 -13.98 3.31 1.23
N PHE A 24 -14.09 4.28 0.32
CA PHE A 24 -13.16 4.56 -0.77
C PHE A 24 -13.19 6.05 -1.10
N ASN A 25 -12.02 6.69 -1.15
CA ASN A 25 -11.84 8.06 -1.63
C ASN A 25 -10.66 8.13 -2.59
N LEU A 26 -10.84 8.89 -3.67
CA LEU A 26 -9.73 9.39 -4.47
C LEU A 26 -9.28 10.71 -3.88
N ILE A 27 -8.03 10.74 -3.41
CA ILE A 27 -7.43 11.93 -2.82
C ILE A 27 -6.45 12.51 -3.83
N PRO A 28 -6.59 13.78 -4.25
CA PRO A 28 -5.59 14.45 -5.04
C PRO A 28 -4.28 14.54 -4.22
N SER A 29 -3.14 14.08 -4.75
CA SER A 29 -1.88 14.11 -4.00
C SER A 29 -1.14 15.47 -4.03
N ILE A 30 -1.85 16.57 -4.31
CA ILE A 30 -1.39 17.98 -4.51
C ILE A 30 0.07 18.16 -5.02
N ASP A 31 0.22 18.47 -6.32
CA ASP A 31 0.70 19.75 -6.88
C ASP A 31 0.72 19.59 -8.43
N PRO A 32 0.27 20.55 -9.27
CA PRO A 32 0.41 20.54 -10.74
C PRO A 32 1.81 20.25 -11.30
N LEU A 33 2.84 19.99 -10.49
CA LEU A 33 4.14 19.49 -10.95
C LEU A 33 4.11 18.06 -11.52
N LEU A 34 3.16 17.21 -11.11
CA LEU A 34 2.87 15.96 -11.84
C LEU A 34 2.06 16.22 -13.13
N GLN A 35 1.29 17.32 -13.21
CA GLN A 35 0.67 17.77 -14.46
C GLN A 35 1.69 18.45 -15.40
N TYR A 36 2.75 19.07 -14.87
CA TYR A 36 3.83 19.70 -15.65
C TYR A 36 4.78 18.69 -16.33
N ALA A 37 4.73 17.43 -15.92
CA ALA A 37 5.29 16.31 -16.70
C ALA A 37 4.62 16.15 -18.09
N GLY A 38 3.52 16.87 -18.34
CA GLY A 38 2.91 16.97 -19.66
C GLY A 38 3.58 17.98 -20.60
N HIS A 39 4.40 18.93 -20.12
CA HIS A 39 4.92 20.05 -20.95
C HIS A 39 6.43 20.35 -20.82
N ALA A 40 7.11 19.87 -19.78
CA ALA A 40 8.57 19.74 -19.79
C ALA A 40 8.91 18.27 -19.99
N SER A 41 9.95 17.96 -20.77
CA SER A 41 10.44 16.60 -21.02
C SER A 41 10.90 15.93 -19.71
N THR A 42 9.96 15.44 -18.90
CA THR A 42 10.27 14.57 -17.78
C THR A 42 11.00 13.37 -18.34
N PRO A 43 12.20 13.05 -17.83
CA PRO A 43 12.95 11.92 -18.32
C PRO A 43 12.08 10.65 -18.18
N HIS A 44 12.00 9.87 -19.25
CA HIS A 44 11.14 8.70 -19.31
C HIS A 44 11.55 7.70 -18.22
N LEU A 45 10.64 7.39 -17.29
CA LEU A 45 10.80 6.28 -16.33
C LEU A 45 10.85 4.97 -17.13
N ALA A 46 12.01 4.33 -17.16
CA ALA A 46 12.21 3.06 -17.85
C ALA A 46 12.67 1.99 -16.85
N ILE A 47 11.95 0.87 -16.80
CA ILE A 47 12.26 -0.26 -15.92
C ILE A 47 13.17 -1.24 -16.69
N ASN A 48 14.34 -1.52 -16.14
CA ASN A 48 15.24 -2.55 -16.69
C ASN A 48 14.82 -3.95 -16.23
N HIS A 49 14.40 -4.07 -14.97
CA HIS A 49 14.12 -5.36 -14.33
C HIS A 49 12.91 -5.25 -13.38
N PRO A 50 11.92 -6.17 -13.49
CA PRO A 50 10.86 -6.28 -12.50
C PRO A 50 11.43 -6.60 -11.14
N SER A 51 11.08 -5.81 -10.14
CA SER A 51 11.63 -5.91 -8.79
C SER A 51 10.72 -5.17 -7.82
N SER A 52 11.01 -5.25 -6.52
CA SER A 52 10.32 -4.45 -5.53
C SER A 52 11.27 -3.99 -4.46
N TRP A 53 11.01 -2.80 -3.93
CA TRP A 53 11.64 -2.31 -2.71
C TRP A 53 10.58 -2.02 -1.67
N THR A 54 10.87 -2.39 -0.43
CA THR A 54 9.95 -2.28 0.69
C THR A 54 10.67 -1.66 1.88
N TYR A 55 9.96 -0.80 2.59
CA TYR A 55 10.39 -0.17 3.82
C TYR A 55 9.30 -0.31 4.88
N CYS A 56 9.68 -0.70 6.09
CA CYS A 56 8.81 -0.75 7.26
C CYS A 56 9.50 0.00 8.39
N GLY A 57 8.93 1.13 8.82
CA GLY A 57 9.60 2.05 9.73
C GLY A 57 8.87 3.39 9.91
N PRO A 58 9.52 4.35 10.60
CA PRO A 58 9.06 5.73 10.67
C PRO A 58 8.92 6.38 9.29
N LEU A 59 8.08 7.42 9.17
CA LEU A 59 7.93 8.14 7.90
C LEU A 59 9.29 8.61 7.34
N LEU A 60 9.57 8.25 6.09
CA LEU A 60 10.79 8.70 5.42
C LEU A 60 10.76 10.20 5.22
N GLN A 61 11.91 10.85 5.37
CA GLN A 61 12.03 12.26 5.02
C GLN A 61 12.08 12.40 3.49
N PRO A 62 11.45 13.44 2.91
CA PRO A 62 11.45 13.67 1.47
C PRO A 62 12.79 14.28 1.00
N ASP A 63 13.89 13.60 1.32
CA ASP A 63 15.27 13.97 0.95
C ASP A 63 16.02 12.72 0.49
N GLU A 64 16.59 12.78 -0.71
CA GLU A 64 17.39 11.70 -1.32
C GLU A 64 18.50 11.19 -0.40
N ALA A 65 19.18 12.09 0.32
CA ALA A 65 20.28 11.75 1.20
C ALA A 65 19.83 10.92 2.42
N THR A 66 18.54 10.95 2.75
CA THR A 66 17.95 10.24 3.88
C THR A 66 17.31 8.90 3.50
N LEU A 67 17.16 8.62 2.19
CA LEU A 67 16.61 7.35 1.73
C LEU A 67 17.56 6.19 2.10
N PRO A 68 17.02 5.01 2.47
CA PRO A 68 17.86 3.88 2.86
C PRO A 68 18.86 3.46 1.77
N PRO A 69 20.09 3.04 2.11
CA PRO A 69 21.08 2.59 1.12
C PRO A 69 20.56 1.47 0.21
N SER A 70 19.71 0.59 0.74
CA SER A 70 19.03 -0.44 -0.05
C SER A 70 18.09 0.11 -1.12
N PHE A 71 17.50 1.30 -0.94
CA PHE A 71 16.70 1.97 -1.97
C PHE A 71 17.59 2.38 -3.15
N HIS A 72 18.71 3.04 -2.87
CA HIS A 72 19.67 3.48 -3.90
C HIS A 72 20.20 2.31 -4.70
N ALA A 73 20.64 1.25 -4.01
CA ALA A 73 21.10 0.03 -4.66
C ALA A 73 20.00 -0.64 -5.51
N TRP A 74 18.75 -0.63 -5.03
CA TRP A 74 17.61 -1.13 -5.80
C TRP A 74 17.32 -0.27 -7.03
N ALA A 75 17.33 1.05 -6.88
CA ALA A 75 17.05 2.00 -7.96
C ALA A 75 18.11 1.92 -9.07
N ASP A 76 19.39 1.84 -8.70
CA ASP A 76 20.54 1.66 -9.62
C ASP A 76 20.40 0.47 -10.56
N LEU A 77 19.79 -0.61 -10.07
CA LEU A 77 19.63 -1.85 -10.83
C LEU A 77 18.29 -1.91 -11.55
N THR A 78 17.25 -1.31 -10.98
CA THR A 78 15.88 -1.40 -11.49
C THR A 78 15.60 -0.41 -12.61
N PHE A 79 16.22 0.77 -12.59
CA PHE A 79 15.96 1.84 -13.56
C PHE A 79 17.17 2.16 -14.41
N SER A 80 16.93 2.57 -15.67
CA SER A 80 18.02 3.05 -16.52
C SER A 80 18.65 4.36 -16.00
N SER A 81 17.88 5.15 -15.25
CA SER A 81 18.34 6.39 -14.61
C SER A 81 17.73 6.50 -13.21
N PRO A 82 18.49 6.22 -12.14
CA PRO A 82 17.97 6.22 -10.76
C PRO A 82 17.45 7.58 -10.30
N SER A 83 18.03 8.66 -10.81
CA SER A 83 17.57 10.03 -10.53
C SER A 83 16.11 10.28 -10.97
N THR A 84 15.61 9.54 -11.97
CA THR A 84 14.23 9.73 -12.44
C THR A 84 13.25 9.22 -11.41
N ILE A 85 13.44 8.01 -10.88
CA ILE A 85 12.54 7.49 -9.83
C ILE A 85 12.58 8.37 -8.57
N ILE A 86 13.76 8.89 -8.20
CA ILE A 86 13.89 9.81 -7.07
C ILE A 86 13.08 11.09 -7.31
N SER A 87 13.17 11.69 -8.51
CA SER A 87 12.42 12.91 -8.84
C SER A 87 10.88 12.74 -8.80
N HIS A 88 10.38 11.52 -9.02
CA HIS A 88 8.96 11.20 -8.89
C HIS A 88 8.57 10.78 -7.47
N LEU A 89 9.48 10.15 -6.72
CA LEU A 89 9.22 9.65 -5.38
C LEU A 89 9.23 10.76 -4.32
N LEU A 90 10.17 11.71 -4.39
CA LEU A 90 10.30 12.74 -3.35
C LEU A 90 9.04 13.61 -3.19
N PRO A 91 8.38 14.09 -4.27
CA PRO A 91 7.10 14.81 -4.13
C PRO A 91 6.02 13.97 -3.46
N LEU A 92 5.92 12.68 -3.82
CA LEU A 92 4.97 11.76 -3.20
C LEU A 92 5.29 11.55 -1.71
N LEU A 93 6.56 11.39 -1.33
CA LEU A 93 6.96 11.27 0.07
C LEU A 93 6.65 12.54 0.86
N SER A 94 6.82 13.72 0.26
CA SER A 94 6.47 14.99 0.89
C SER A 94 4.96 15.07 1.16
N TRP A 95 4.14 14.72 0.17
CA TRP A 95 2.68 14.67 0.34
C TRP A 95 2.28 13.61 1.39
N LEU A 96 2.82 12.39 1.29
CA LEU A 96 2.54 11.30 2.25
C LEU A 96 2.89 11.71 3.67
N GLN A 97 4.03 12.38 3.87
CA GLN A 97 4.44 12.84 5.18
C GLN A 97 3.44 13.85 5.76
N ALA A 98 3.02 14.85 4.98
CA ALA A 98 2.02 15.83 5.41
C ALA A 98 0.68 15.16 5.74
N PHE A 99 0.17 14.33 4.82
CA PHE A 99 -1.10 13.63 4.95
C PHE A 99 -1.13 12.70 6.18
N LEU A 100 -0.09 11.90 6.37
CA LEU A 100 -0.02 10.93 7.46
C LEU A 100 0.18 11.60 8.82
N ILE A 101 0.98 12.68 8.90
CA ILE A 101 1.13 13.46 10.14
C ILE A 101 -0.20 14.08 10.55
N GLU A 102 -0.96 14.65 9.61
CA GLU A 102 -2.30 15.18 9.89
C GLU A 102 -3.26 14.07 10.40
N ALA A 103 -3.14 12.86 9.84
CA ALA A 103 -3.83 11.66 10.30
C ALA A 103 -3.26 11.06 11.59
N LYS A 104 -2.25 11.69 12.23
CA LYS A 104 -1.56 11.21 13.45
C LYS A 104 -0.89 9.84 13.29
N VAL A 105 -0.41 9.55 12.09
CA VAL A 105 0.39 8.37 11.74
C VAL A 105 1.85 8.79 11.60
N HIS A 106 2.73 8.04 12.25
CA HIS A 106 4.18 8.31 12.23
C HIS A 106 5.01 7.15 11.69
N ASP A 107 4.38 6.00 11.43
CA ASP A 107 5.04 4.80 10.94
C ASP A 107 4.20 4.16 9.83
N TYR A 108 4.87 3.48 8.91
CA TYR A 108 4.22 2.84 7.78
C TYR A 108 4.98 1.64 7.23
N TRP A 109 4.29 0.87 6.41
CA TRP A 109 4.87 -0.08 5.46
C TRP A 109 4.70 0.48 4.05
N LEU A 110 5.80 0.90 3.43
CA LEU A 110 5.86 1.41 2.06
C LEU A 110 6.40 0.32 1.14
N THR A 111 5.75 0.06 0.02
CA THR A 111 6.25 -0.84 -1.03
C THR A 111 6.17 -0.16 -2.38
N ILE A 112 7.27 -0.21 -3.13
CA ILE A 112 7.35 0.20 -4.53
C ILE A 112 7.59 -1.07 -5.35
N ARG A 113 6.66 -1.39 -6.24
CA ARG A 113 6.71 -2.56 -7.12
C ARG A 113 6.83 -2.12 -8.56
N CYS A 114 7.88 -2.61 -9.22
CA CYS A 114 8.13 -2.44 -10.65
C CYS A 114 7.75 -3.72 -11.38
N THR A 115 6.84 -3.61 -12.33
CA THR A 115 6.32 -4.71 -13.13
C THR A 115 6.53 -4.41 -14.60
N ALA A 116 7.13 -5.34 -15.35
CA ALA A 116 7.20 -5.29 -16.81
C ALA A 116 5.89 -5.80 -17.43
N PRO A 117 5.62 -5.52 -18.72
CA PRO A 117 4.45 -6.04 -19.42
C PRO A 117 4.25 -7.54 -19.19
N THR A 118 3.04 -7.93 -18.80
CA THR A 118 2.71 -9.31 -18.44
C THR A 118 1.26 -9.64 -18.75
N HIS A 119 1.02 -10.92 -19.06
CA HIS A 119 -0.31 -11.49 -19.29
C HIS A 119 -0.99 -11.96 -17.99
N GLU A 120 -0.30 -11.89 -16.85
CA GLU A 120 -0.84 -12.29 -15.54
C GLU A 120 -2.15 -11.55 -15.19
N TYR A 121 -2.29 -10.32 -15.68
CA TYR A 121 -3.44 -9.44 -15.40
C TYR A 121 -4.34 -9.23 -16.64
N ASP A 122 -4.29 -10.13 -17.64
CA ASP A 122 -5.21 -10.06 -18.78
C ASP A 122 -6.68 -10.27 -18.36
N LYS A 123 -6.89 -10.93 -17.22
CA LYS A 123 -8.18 -10.99 -16.53
C LYS A 123 -8.09 -10.26 -15.19
N PRO A 124 -9.15 -9.56 -14.76
CA PRO A 124 -9.19 -8.97 -13.42
C PRO A 124 -9.04 -10.02 -12.32
N CYS A 125 -8.16 -9.73 -11.37
CA CYS A 125 -7.92 -10.53 -10.18
C CYS A 125 -8.64 -9.90 -8.98
N TRP A 126 -9.98 -9.86 -9.02
CA TRP A 126 -10.79 -9.23 -7.96
C TRP A 126 -10.51 -9.83 -6.58
N HIS A 127 -10.08 -8.97 -5.65
CA HIS A 127 -9.78 -9.35 -4.28
C HIS A 127 -10.01 -8.19 -3.30
N THR A 128 -9.92 -8.52 -2.02
CA THR A 128 -9.79 -7.57 -0.91
C THR A 128 -8.47 -7.85 -0.22
N ASP A 129 -7.81 -6.82 0.27
CA ASP A 129 -6.67 -7.00 1.16
C ASP A 129 -7.12 -7.56 2.51
N GLU A 130 -6.25 -8.32 3.16
CA GLU A 130 -6.48 -8.80 4.51
C GLU A 130 -6.25 -7.71 5.55
N ASN A 131 -6.74 -7.93 6.76
CA ASN A 131 -6.42 -7.06 7.89
C ASN A 131 -4.98 -7.30 8.35
N PHE A 132 -4.09 -6.34 8.13
CA PHE A 132 -2.67 -6.46 8.48
C PHE A 132 -2.40 -6.57 9.99
N PHE A 133 -3.25 -5.93 10.81
CA PHE A 133 -3.02 -5.77 12.26
C PHE A 133 -4.05 -6.50 13.13
N VAL A 134 -4.94 -7.30 12.53
CA VAL A 134 -5.82 -8.14 13.34
C VAL A 134 -5.02 -9.36 13.80
N TYR A 135 -5.06 -9.60 15.11
CA TYR A 135 -4.46 -10.74 15.76
C TYR A 135 -5.60 -11.67 16.15
N ASP A 136 -5.58 -12.92 15.69
CA ASP A 136 -6.48 -13.93 16.24
C ASP A 136 -6.22 -14.06 17.74
N SER A 137 -7.26 -13.86 18.53
CA SER A 137 -7.25 -13.88 19.99
C SER A 137 -7.01 -15.27 20.59
N GLU A 138 -6.57 -16.25 19.80
CA GLU A 138 -6.36 -17.63 20.22
C GLU A 138 -4.93 -17.95 20.68
N ALA A 139 -4.03 -16.97 20.71
CA ALA A 139 -2.79 -17.10 21.49
C ALA A 139 -3.10 -16.85 22.98
N PRO A 140 -3.06 -17.88 23.85
CA PRO A 140 -3.40 -17.71 25.26
C PRO A 140 -2.30 -16.88 25.94
N GLY A 141 -2.60 -15.62 26.27
CA GLY A 141 -1.75 -14.83 27.17
C GLY A 141 -1.67 -13.32 26.94
N LEU A 142 -2.14 -12.78 25.81
CA LEU A 142 -2.12 -11.34 25.57
C LEU A 142 -3.48 -10.89 25.03
N GLY A 143 -4.41 -10.64 25.96
CA GLY A 143 -5.72 -10.08 25.65
C GLY A 143 -5.58 -8.70 25.01
N PHE A 144 -5.68 -8.65 23.69
CA PHE A 144 -5.90 -7.42 22.95
C PHE A 144 -7.14 -7.60 22.08
N SER A 145 -8.16 -6.78 22.37
CA SER A 145 -9.30 -6.53 21.50
C SER A 145 -8.81 -5.97 20.16
N PRO A 146 -9.49 -6.25 19.03
CA PRO A 146 -9.11 -5.71 17.72
C PRO A 146 -8.82 -4.22 17.83
N THR A 147 -7.62 -3.83 17.39
CA THR A 147 -7.27 -2.43 17.16
C THR A 147 -8.38 -1.82 16.31
N SER A 148 -8.94 -0.70 16.79
CA SER A 148 -10.09 0.01 16.23
C SER A 148 -10.19 -0.07 14.70
N LYS A 149 -11.40 -0.34 14.17
CA LYS A 149 -11.72 -0.30 12.72
C LYS A 149 -11.11 0.90 11.98
N GLU A 150 -10.94 2.01 12.70
CA GLU A 150 -10.27 3.25 12.29
C GLU A 150 -8.89 3.02 11.64
N ARG A 151 -8.17 1.94 11.95
CA ARG A 151 -6.81 1.65 11.47
C ARG A 151 -6.72 0.64 10.32
N CYS A 152 -7.84 0.08 9.86
CA CYS A 152 -7.84 -0.86 8.74
C CYS A 152 -8.00 -0.13 7.41
N TRP A 153 -6.97 0.59 6.98
CA TRP A 153 -6.95 1.26 5.67
C TRP A 153 -5.55 1.24 5.05
N LYS A 154 -5.49 1.43 3.74
CA LYS A 154 -4.25 1.58 2.98
C LYS A 154 -4.37 2.69 1.94
N LEU A 155 -3.22 3.15 1.46
CA LEU A 155 -3.12 4.03 0.30
C LEU A 155 -2.45 3.29 -0.85
N CYS A 156 -2.88 3.57 -2.07
CA CYS A 156 -2.10 3.15 -3.24
C CYS A 156 -2.17 4.15 -4.39
N THR A 157 -1.12 4.14 -5.22
CA THR A 157 -1.03 4.96 -6.43
C THR A 157 -0.06 4.32 -7.42
N THR A 158 0.10 4.93 -8.58
CA THR A 158 1.06 4.54 -9.62
C THR A 158 1.86 5.74 -10.08
N LEU A 159 3.19 5.61 -10.09
CA LEU A 159 4.08 6.61 -10.70
C LEU A 159 4.21 6.41 -12.22
N LEU A 160 3.97 5.20 -12.69
CA LEU A 160 4.00 4.81 -14.10
C LEU A 160 2.98 3.68 -14.34
N GLY A 161 2.36 3.69 -15.50
CA GLY A 161 1.41 2.67 -15.94
C GLY A 161 0.00 2.87 -15.37
N PRO A 162 -0.92 1.94 -15.65
CA PRO A 162 -2.32 2.05 -15.27
C PRO A 162 -2.54 1.92 -13.76
N GLY A 163 -3.52 2.68 -13.25
CA GLY A 163 -3.93 2.66 -11.84
C GLY A 163 -4.63 1.36 -11.43
N THR A 164 -4.70 1.09 -10.13
CA THR A 164 -5.48 -0.03 -9.59
C THR A 164 -6.97 0.16 -9.90
N LEU A 165 -7.66 -0.93 -10.24
CA LEU A 165 -9.09 -0.92 -10.54
C LEU A 165 -9.88 -1.18 -9.25
N PHE A 166 -10.94 -0.41 -9.02
CA PHE A 166 -11.84 -0.51 -7.87
C PHE A 166 -13.28 -0.66 -8.35
N LEU A 167 -14.07 -1.51 -7.68
CA LEU A 167 -15.51 -1.57 -7.93
C LEU A 167 -16.23 -0.48 -7.14
N LYS A 168 -17.04 0.34 -7.81
CA LYS A 168 -17.69 1.50 -7.19
C LYS A 168 -18.75 1.12 -6.16
N ASP A 169 -19.58 0.13 -6.47
CA ASP A 169 -20.54 -0.45 -5.51
C ASP A 169 -19.85 -1.53 -4.69
N ASN A 170 -19.05 -1.09 -3.70
CA ASN A 170 -18.25 -1.99 -2.88
C ASN A 170 -19.10 -2.94 -2.03
N GLU A 171 -20.27 -2.51 -1.53
CA GLU A 171 -21.16 -3.34 -0.72
C GLU A 171 -21.69 -4.53 -1.54
N THR A 172 -22.18 -4.27 -2.76
CA THR A 172 -22.60 -5.34 -3.67
C THR A 172 -21.43 -6.24 -4.06
N ALA A 173 -20.26 -5.65 -4.36
CA ALA A 173 -19.08 -6.42 -4.73
C ALA A 173 -18.64 -7.37 -3.61
N LEU A 174 -18.61 -6.90 -2.36
CA LEU A 174 -18.29 -7.70 -1.18
C LEU A 174 -19.29 -8.84 -0.97
N ARG A 175 -20.59 -8.57 -1.12
CA ARG A 175 -21.64 -9.59 -1.03
C ARG A 175 -21.43 -10.68 -2.08
N VAL A 176 -21.26 -10.31 -3.35
CA VAL A 176 -20.99 -11.24 -4.45
C VAL A 176 -19.70 -12.03 -4.19
N MET A 177 -18.66 -11.38 -3.66
CA MET A 177 -17.40 -12.04 -3.35
C MET A 177 -17.55 -13.08 -2.23
N ARG A 178 -18.28 -12.77 -1.16
CA ARG A 178 -18.54 -13.71 -0.05
C ARG A 178 -19.39 -14.88 -0.51
N GLU A 179 -20.44 -14.62 -1.29
CA GLU A 179 -21.28 -15.67 -1.87
C GLU A 179 -20.49 -16.57 -2.80
N THR A 180 -19.65 -16.01 -3.67
CA THR A 180 -18.78 -16.77 -4.58
C THR A 180 -17.81 -17.65 -3.79
N LYS A 181 -17.07 -17.08 -2.82
CA LYS A 181 -16.17 -17.84 -1.94
C LYS A 181 -16.90 -18.99 -1.22
N LYS A 182 -18.09 -18.72 -0.68
CA LYS A 182 -18.91 -19.74 -0.03
C LYS A 182 -19.31 -20.87 -1.00
N ASN A 183 -19.84 -20.51 -2.17
CA ASN A 183 -20.29 -21.46 -3.17
C ASN A 183 -19.14 -22.34 -3.69
N GLU A 184 -17.97 -21.75 -3.99
CA GLU A 184 -16.81 -22.53 -4.45
C GLU A 184 -16.26 -23.44 -3.34
N LYS A 185 -16.25 -22.96 -2.08
CA LYS A 185 -15.85 -23.78 -0.94
C LYS A 185 -16.77 -24.99 -0.74
N GLU A 186 -18.08 -24.81 -0.92
CA GLU A 186 -19.06 -25.90 -0.84
C GLU A 186 -18.87 -26.95 -1.94
N LYS A 187 -18.49 -26.54 -3.17
CA LYS A 187 -18.21 -27.46 -4.28
C LYS A 187 -16.93 -28.28 -4.07
N ILE A 188 -15.88 -27.65 -3.56
CA ILE A 188 -14.55 -28.27 -3.42
C ILE A 188 -14.46 -29.14 -2.15
N GLY A 189 -15.29 -28.84 -1.13
CA GLY A 189 -15.26 -29.52 0.16
C GLY A 189 -14.20 -28.96 1.11
N LEU A 190 -14.19 -29.45 2.35
CA LEU A 190 -13.27 -28.99 3.39
C LEU A 190 -11.82 -29.39 3.07
N HIS A 191 -11.02 -28.41 2.66
CA HIS A 191 -9.57 -28.54 2.60
C HIS A 191 -8.96 -28.02 3.92
N ALA A 192 -8.47 -28.93 4.76
CA ALA A 192 -7.66 -28.55 5.92
C ALA A 192 -6.19 -28.46 5.50
N CYS A 193 -5.62 -27.26 5.59
CA CYS A 193 -4.21 -27.07 5.30
C CYS A 193 -3.53 -26.13 6.28
N THR A 194 -2.30 -26.50 6.66
CA THR A 194 -1.39 -25.69 7.48
C THR A 194 -0.27 -25.06 6.65
N SER A 195 -0.21 -25.35 5.35
CA SER A 195 0.86 -24.89 4.45
C SER A 195 0.41 -23.72 3.59
N ILE A 196 1.18 -22.63 3.64
CA ILE A 196 1.02 -21.46 2.76
C ILE A 196 1.34 -21.76 1.28
N ARG A 197 1.99 -22.89 0.98
CA ARG A 197 2.33 -23.33 -0.39
C ARG A 197 1.49 -24.51 -0.85
N CYS A 198 0.31 -24.67 -0.28
CA CYS A 198 -0.54 -25.78 -0.68
C CYS A 198 -1.12 -25.57 -2.08
N ILE A 199 -0.92 -26.55 -2.95
CA ILE A 199 -1.51 -26.58 -4.28
C ILE A 199 -3.04 -26.46 -4.17
N GLY A 200 -3.67 -27.12 -3.19
CA GLY A 200 -5.11 -27.02 -2.96
C GLY A 200 -5.57 -25.59 -2.65
N CYS A 201 -4.87 -24.86 -1.78
CA CYS A 201 -5.16 -23.45 -1.49
C CYS A 201 -4.94 -22.54 -2.71
N SER A 202 -3.89 -22.79 -3.50
CA SER A 202 -3.62 -22.05 -4.74
C SER A 202 -4.74 -22.27 -5.76
N THR A 203 -5.09 -23.52 -6.03
CA THR A 203 -6.16 -23.88 -6.96
C THR A 203 -7.51 -23.34 -6.52
N TYR A 204 -7.83 -23.40 -5.21
CA TYR A 204 -9.05 -22.78 -4.69
C TYR A 204 -9.08 -21.26 -4.94
N THR A 205 -7.96 -20.58 -4.71
CA THR A 205 -7.83 -19.14 -4.95
C THR A 205 -8.03 -18.81 -6.42
N GLU A 206 -7.44 -19.58 -7.32
CA GLU A 206 -7.62 -19.44 -8.77
C GLU A 206 -9.07 -19.67 -9.21
N ILE A 207 -9.73 -20.72 -8.71
CA ILE A 207 -11.14 -21.00 -9.00
C ILE A 207 -12.04 -19.84 -8.55
N VAL A 208 -11.84 -19.33 -7.34
CA VAL A 208 -12.59 -18.18 -6.85
C VAL A 208 -12.34 -16.96 -7.74
N ARG A 209 -11.08 -16.67 -8.10
CA ARG A 209 -10.76 -15.55 -9.00
C ARG A 209 -11.46 -15.68 -10.34
N ASP A 210 -11.39 -16.84 -10.98
CA ASP A 210 -12.07 -17.09 -12.26
C ASP A 210 -13.59 -16.93 -12.15
N SER A 211 -14.22 -17.43 -11.08
CA SER A 211 -15.65 -17.22 -10.84
C SER A 211 -16.01 -15.74 -10.64
N LEU A 212 -15.16 -14.97 -9.97
CA LEU A 212 -15.38 -13.54 -9.72
C LEU A 212 -15.30 -12.69 -11.00
N VAL A 213 -14.50 -13.09 -11.99
CA VAL A 213 -14.42 -12.38 -13.29
C VAL A 213 -15.81 -12.31 -13.92
N GLY A 214 -16.54 -13.42 -13.97
CA GLY A 214 -17.90 -13.46 -14.52
C GLY A 214 -18.94 -12.79 -13.61
N SER A 215 -18.87 -13.04 -12.30
CA SER A 215 -19.87 -12.52 -11.35
C SER A 215 -19.82 -11.00 -11.19
N LEU A 216 -18.69 -10.36 -11.46
CA LEU A 216 -18.48 -8.92 -11.28
C LEU A 216 -18.32 -8.17 -12.62
N GLN A 217 -18.48 -8.83 -13.76
CA GLN A 217 -18.17 -8.27 -15.09
C GLN A 217 -18.98 -7.00 -15.44
N ASP A 218 -20.21 -6.91 -14.96
CA ASP A 218 -21.16 -5.84 -15.29
C ASP A 218 -21.13 -4.68 -14.27
N MET A 219 -20.24 -4.77 -13.27
CA MET A 219 -20.10 -3.72 -12.25
C MET A 219 -19.27 -2.55 -12.77
N GLU A 220 -19.63 -1.35 -12.33
CA GLU A 220 -18.86 -0.15 -12.68
C GLU A 220 -17.51 -0.14 -11.96
N VAL A 221 -16.46 0.21 -12.71
CA VAL A 221 -15.07 0.21 -12.27
C VAL A 221 -14.55 1.64 -12.29
N GLU A 222 -13.79 2.00 -11.26
CA GLU A 222 -13.08 3.26 -11.14
C GLU A 222 -11.58 3.01 -10.93
N SER A 223 -10.74 3.97 -11.31
CA SER A 223 -9.29 3.87 -11.14
C SER A 223 -8.70 5.25 -10.88
N PRO A 224 -7.71 5.39 -9.99
CA PRO A 224 -7.01 6.65 -9.78
C PRO A 224 -6.37 7.15 -11.08
N ALA A 225 -6.57 8.43 -11.39
CA ALA A 225 -5.83 9.10 -12.44
C ALA A 225 -4.36 9.33 -12.06
N VAL A 226 -3.56 9.77 -13.03
CA VAL A 226 -2.15 10.14 -12.77
C VAL A 226 -2.11 11.28 -11.74
N GLY A 227 -1.38 11.07 -10.65
CA GLY A 227 -1.26 12.03 -9.53
C GLY A 227 -2.38 11.92 -8.48
N GLU A 228 -3.28 10.94 -8.61
CA GLU A 228 -4.25 10.61 -7.56
C GLU A 228 -3.78 9.45 -6.70
N VAL A 229 -4.19 9.46 -5.44
CA VAL A 229 -3.94 8.39 -4.47
C VAL A 229 -5.29 7.81 -4.06
N ALA A 230 -5.45 6.50 -4.24
CA ALA A 230 -6.57 5.78 -3.67
C ALA A 230 -6.37 5.63 -2.16
N TYR A 231 -7.37 6.04 -1.39
CA TYR A 231 -7.52 5.76 0.03
C TYR A 231 -8.68 4.80 0.21
N PHE A 232 -8.48 3.70 0.93
CA PHE A 232 -9.55 2.72 1.13
C PHE A 232 -9.35 1.80 2.32
N ARG A 233 -10.47 1.24 2.78
CA ARG A 233 -10.51 0.22 3.83
C ARG A 233 -9.92 -1.11 3.36
N VAL A 234 -9.43 -1.90 4.31
CA VAL A 234 -8.97 -3.28 4.08
C VAL A 234 -9.75 -4.27 4.95
N GLY A 235 -9.59 -5.57 4.68
CA GLY A 235 -10.29 -6.65 5.37
C GLY A 235 -11.49 -7.19 4.57
N GLY A 236 -11.95 -8.39 4.94
CA GLY A 236 -13.05 -9.06 4.22
C GLY A 236 -14.45 -8.47 4.45
N GLU A 237 -14.61 -7.63 5.48
CA GLU A 237 -15.91 -7.05 5.87
C GLU A 237 -16.18 -5.69 5.22
N GLU A 238 -15.17 -4.82 5.17
CA GLU A 238 -15.30 -3.42 4.72
C GLU A 238 -14.26 -3.07 3.64
N GLY A 239 -13.37 -3.99 3.27
CA GLY A 239 -12.28 -3.71 2.35
C GLY A 239 -12.75 -3.42 0.93
N ALA A 240 -12.09 -2.51 0.24
CA ALA A 240 -12.43 -2.23 -1.15
C ALA A 240 -12.09 -3.42 -2.05
N VAL A 241 -13.07 -3.85 -2.85
CA VAL A 241 -12.87 -4.86 -3.90
C VAL A 241 -12.13 -4.22 -5.06
N HIS A 242 -10.93 -4.74 -5.32
CA HIS A 242 -10.03 -4.16 -6.31
C HIS A 242 -9.27 -5.24 -7.11
N SER A 243 -8.66 -4.82 -8.20
CA SER A 243 -7.87 -5.66 -9.09
C SER A 243 -6.70 -4.87 -9.65
N GLU A 244 -5.61 -5.57 -9.96
CA GLU A 244 -4.62 -5.07 -10.89
C GLU A 244 -5.27 -4.78 -12.26
N PRO A 245 -4.88 -3.68 -12.93
CA PRO A 245 -5.27 -3.45 -14.31
C PRO A 245 -4.50 -4.38 -15.24
N ARG A 246 -4.99 -4.52 -16.47
CA ARG A 246 -4.19 -5.11 -17.55
C ARG A 246 -2.85 -4.37 -17.66
N CYS A 247 -1.75 -5.12 -17.70
CA CYS A 247 -0.40 -4.58 -17.63
C CYS A 247 0.34 -4.83 -18.95
N ASP A 248 -0.02 -4.08 -19.99
CA ASP A 248 0.62 -4.09 -21.31
C ASP A 248 1.82 -3.14 -21.41
N THR A 249 2.02 -2.30 -20.40
CA THR A 249 3.17 -1.42 -20.23
C THR A 249 3.93 -1.71 -18.94
N ASP A 250 5.11 -1.12 -18.80
CA ASP A 250 5.77 -0.98 -17.51
C ASP A 250 4.83 -0.29 -16.50
N ARG A 251 4.87 -0.76 -15.24
CA ARG A 251 4.05 -0.24 -14.15
C ARG A 251 4.87 -0.10 -12.88
N ILE A 252 4.81 1.07 -12.25
CA ILE A 252 5.42 1.37 -10.95
C ILE A 252 4.31 1.65 -9.97
N PHE A 253 3.98 0.63 -9.17
CA PHE A 253 2.92 0.67 -8.18
C PHE A 253 3.47 0.98 -6.79
N ILE A 254 2.78 1.86 -6.06
CA ILE A 254 3.13 2.22 -4.69
C ILE A 254 1.98 1.83 -3.77
N ASN A 255 2.32 1.14 -2.70
CA ASN A 255 1.42 0.69 -1.65
C ASN A 255 1.92 1.19 -0.29
N ILE A 256 1.04 1.81 0.49
CA ILE A 256 1.33 2.32 1.82
C ILE A 256 0.32 1.73 2.80
N ILE A 257 0.82 1.07 3.85
CA ILE A 257 0.01 0.58 4.96
C ILE A 257 0.43 1.34 6.22
N PRO A 258 -0.34 2.35 6.61
CA PRO A 258 -0.18 3.09 7.86
C PRO A 258 -0.35 2.18 9.07
N GLY A 259 0.47 2.36 10.09
CA GLY A 259 0.36 1.60 11.34
C GLY A 259 1.01 2.34 12.51
N THR A 260 0.82 1.82 13.72
CA THR A 260 1.67 2.22 14.84
C THR A 260 3.00 1.47 14.79
N GLU A 261 4.04 2.00 15.44
CA GLU A 261 5.29 1.26 15.65
C GLU A 261 5.05 -0.17 16.18
N ASP A 262 4.17 -0.33 17.18
CA ASP A 262 3.85 -1.64 17.77
C ASP A 262 3.17 -2.59 16.76
N ASP A 263 2.24 -2.06 15.96
CA ASP A 263 1.55 -2.83 14.92
C ASP A 263 2.54 -3.37 13.88
N LEU A 264 3.46 -2.51 13.44
CA LEU A 264 4.47 -2.85 12.43
C LEU A 264 5.57 -3.76 12.99
N ARG A 265 6.02 -3.56 14.24
CA ARG A 265 6.95 -4.47 14.92
C ARG A 265 6.42 -5.90 14.97
N ARG A 266 5.16 -6.06 15.37
CA ARG A 266 4.50 -7.37 15.42
C ARG A 266 4.30 -7.98 14.04
N LEU A 267 3.94 -7.17 13.05
CA LEU A 267 3.83 -7.61 11.66
C LEU A 267 5.17 -8.14 11.14
N MET A 268 6.27 -7.40 11.37
CA MET A 268 7.62 -7.79 10.97
C MET A 268 8.08 -9.10 11.66
N GLN A 269 7.76 -9.26 12.95
CA GLN A 269 8.06 -10.49 13.69
C GLN A 269 7.41 -11.74 13.09
N ARG A 270 6.20 -11.64 12.52
CA ARG A 270 5.54 -12.77 11.83
C ARG A 270 6.34 -13.29 10.65
N PHE A 271 7.12 -12.42 10.01
CA PHE A 271 8.01 -12.75 8.90
C PHE A 271 9.45 -13.02 9.36
N GLY A 272 9.72 -13.06 10.67
CA GLY A 272 11.06 -13.24 11.22
C GLY A 272 12.01 -12.06 10.94
N MET A 273 11.46 -10.86 10.78
CA MET A 273 12.21 -9.64 10.48
C MET A 273 12.18 -8.66 11.66
N GLU A 274 13.20 -7.82 11.73
CA GLU A 274 13.31 -6.75 12.73
C GLU A 274 12.78 -5.41 12.19
N TYR A 275 12.35 -4.54 13.10
CA TYR A 275 11.88 -3.19 12.80
C TYR A 275 12.87 -2.14 13.36
N PRO A 276 13.17 -1.06 12.61
CA PRO A 276 12.76 -0.78 11.24
C PRO A 276 13.62 -1.54 10.21
N ARG A 277 13.14 -1.69 8.98
CA ARG A 277 13.90 -2.37 7.91
C ARG A 277 13.55 -1.85 6.52
N ALA A 278 14.55 -1.81 5.66
CA ALA A 278 14.40 -1.65 4.22
C ALA A 278 15.00 -2.88 3.50
N TRP A 279 14.33 -3.36 2.45
CA TRP A 279 14.79 -4.53 1.70
C TRP A 279 14.23 -4.55 0.28
N CYS A 280 14.79 -5.42 -0.56
CA CYS A 280 14.39 -5.57 -1.96
C CYS A 280 14.10 -7.04 -2.32
N PHE A 281 13.24 -7.24 -3.31
CA PHE A 281 12.92 -8.53 -3.93
C PHE A 281 13.08 -8.44 -5.45
N GLY A 282 13.32 -9.59 -6.10
CA GLY A 282 13.49 -9.65 -7.55
C GLY A 282 14.85 -9.17 -8.05
N MET A 283 15.83 -8.98 -7.16
CA MET A 283 17.18 -8.57 -7.52
C MET A 283 18.00 -9.76 -8.01
N PRO A 284 18.84 -9.60 -9.06
CA PRO A 284 19.78 -10.62 -9.48
C PRO A 284 20.67 -11.12 -8.32
N VAL A 285 20.89 -12.43 -8.28
CA VAL A 285 21.70 -13.08 -7.23
C VAL A 285 23.11 -12.47 -7.23
N GLY A 286 23.54 -11.95 -6.07
CA GLY A 286 24.82 -11.25 -5.88
C GLY A 286 24.72 -9.75 -5.54
N PHE A 287 23.52 -9.16 -5.64
CA PHE A 287 23.30 -7.72 -5.37
C PHE A 287 22.40 -7.43 -4.17
N VAL A 288 22.01 -8.45 -3.40
CA VAL A 288 21.15 -8.29 -2.21
C VAL A 288 21.93 -7.57 -1.10
N LYS A 289 21.75 -6.26 -1.01
CA LYS A 289 22.13 -5.46 0.16
C LYS A 289 20.90 -5.32 1.05
N SER A 290 20.74 -6.18 2.05
CA SER A 290 19.95 -5.80 3.23
C SER A 290 20.80 -4.86 4.07
N ASP A 291 20.20 -3.89 4.76
CA ASP A 291 20.95 -2.92 5.57
C ASP A 291 21.73 -3.60 6.73
N GLU A 292 21.40 -4.85 7.06
CA GLU A 292 22.18 -5.73 7.96
C GLU A 292 23.62 -5.97 7.47
N ALA A 293 23.84 -6.02 6.15
CA ALA A 293 25.18 -6.20 5.59
C ALA A 293 26.08 -4.96 5.74
N CYS A 294 25.50 -3.77 5.92
CA CYS A 294 26.27 -2.57 6.23
C CYS A 294 26.66 -2.49 7.71
N ALA A 295 25.74 -2.86 8.62
CA ALA A 295 25.99 -2.80 10.06
C ALA A 295 27.13 -3.73 10.53
N PHE A 296 27.33 -4.87 9.86
CA PHE A 296 28.39 -5.83 10.21
C PHE A 296 29.80 -5.36 9.85
N ASN A 297 29.95 -4.47 8.85
CA ASN A 297 31.26 -3.95 8.42
C ASN A 297 31.68 -2.69 9.17
N SER A 298 30.76 -1.93 9.75
CA SER A 298 31.06 -0.76 10.59
C SER A 298 31.45 -1.11 12.03
N ALA A 299 31.26 -2.36 12.47
CA ALA A 299 31.69 -2.84 13.79
C ALA A 299 33.11 -3.47 13.80
N ARG A 300 33.86 -3.36 12.69
CA ARG A 300 35.20 -3.95 12.53
C ARG A 300 36.30 -2.97 12.09
N ASN A 301 36.07 -1.65 12.21
CA ASN A 301 37.14 -0.66 12.08
C ASN A 301 37.30 0.13 13.38
#